data_AF-A0A8T0Q793-F1
#
_entry.id   AF-A0A8T0Q793-F1
#
_cell.length_a   1.000
_cell.length_b   1.000
_cell.length_c   1.000
_cell.angle_alpha   90.00
_cell.angle_beta   90.00
_cell.angle_gamma   90.00
#
_symmetry.space_group_name_H-M   'P 1'
#
loop_
_entity.id
_entity.type
_entity.pdbx_description
1 polymer ?
#
loop_
_entity_poly.entity_id
_entity_poly.type
_entity_poly.pdbx_seq_one_letter_code
_entity_poly.pdbx_strand_id
1 'polypeptide(L)'
;MAGARCVRFSRSPSPTGLRAPTPTSSFEVSSSAPTEEQTDPFDCCSETPCLRCVFYKSRCWGTTGAARWSNPVVRRPAPTAARSGSPSSDSMARRAGSGDRGDSGNGGNRSSSGQYGRAAPRSSGSSVPNGIEDSHWGGVVHEPLVLCRHCKHPYSLYTWDGKHYGRRYLGCPLKDKSESCGFVQWLDEEWPQRAQEVILTLWDMVNQTIEKADKNMVDMMAETAQKNEAKDQLEVLEGEKEGWEREKQELDWEKERLNLRWRFSQSCCTSFQTIMRTELEDKKRTWIVVVCLIGLLVTMLFIVVLKMK
;
A
#
# COMPACT_ATOMS: atom_id res chain seq x y z
N MET A 1 -49.51 2.60 -39.04
CA MET A 1 -48.41 3.55 -38.80
C MET A 1 -48.72 4.28 -37.51
N ALA A 2 -48.01 3.93 -36.44
CA ALA A 2 -48.31 4.35 -35.07
C ALA A 2 -47.82 5.79 -34.82
N GLY A 3 -48.71 6.62 -34.28
CA GLY A 3 -48.42 8.00 -33.85
C GLY A 3 -47.93 8.04 -32.40
N ALA A 4 -46.91 8.87 -32.17
CA ALA A 4 -46.21 9.05 -30.92
C ALA A 4 -46.98 9.88 -29.88
N ARG A 5 -46.84 9.51 -28.60
CA ARG A 5 -47.08 10.34 -27.41
C ARG A 5 -45.91 10.17 -26.44
N CYS A 6 -45.34 11.27 -25.97
CA CYS A 6 -44.82 11.50 -24.60
C CYS A 6 -44.16 12.90 -24.56
N VAL A 7 -44.74 13.92 -23.94
CA VAL A 7 -44.73 14.31 -22.51
C VAL A 7 -43.42 15.00 -22.07
N ARG A 8 -43.57 16.26 -21.64
CA ARG A 8 -42.60 17.15 -20.98
C ARG A 8 -42.39 16.80 -19.51
N PHE A 9 -41.21 17.07 -18.95
CA PHE A 9 -40.92 17.60 -17.60
C PHE A 9 -39.42 17.94 -17.57
N SER A 10 -38.97 19.21 -17.58
CA SER A 10 -38.90 20.20 -16.49
C SER A 10 -38.11 19.73 -15.27
N ARG A 11 -36.84 20.16 -15.12
CA ARG A 11 -36.18 20.39 -13.82
C ARG A 11 -35.25 21.61 -13.87
N SER A 12 -35.39 22.44 -12.83
CA SER A 12 -34.70 23.69 -12.53
C SER A 12 -33.53 23.45 -11.54
N PRO A 13 -32.94 24.45 -10.85
CA PRO A 13 -31.51 24.73 -10.92
C PRO A 13 -30.73 24.40 -9.63
N SER A 14 -29.41 24.52 -9.73
CA SER A 14 -28.39 24.39 -8.68
C SER A 14 -28.62 25.28 -7.45
N PRO A 15 -28.15 24.87 -6.26
CA PRO A 15 -27.96 25.78 -5.14
C PRO A 15 -26.48 26.00 -4.77
N THR A 16 -26.31 27.17 -4.18
CA THR A 16 -25.11 27.93 -3.82
C THR A 16 -24.42 27.43 -2.54
N GLY A 17 -23.12 27.73 -2.49
CA GLY A 17 -22.16 27.79 -1.38
C GLY A 17 -22.61 27.63 0.08
N LEU A 18 -21.76 26.92 0.82
CA LEU A 18 -21.63 27.06 2.27
C LEU A 18 -20.14 27.13 2.67
N ARG A 19 -19.88 28.15 3.48
CA ARG A 19 -18.60 28.63 4.01
C ARG A 19 -18.45 28.03 5.42
N ALA A 20 -17.34 27.34 5.70
CA ALA A 20 -17.05 26.81 7.04
C ALA A 20 -16.33 27.86 7.90
N PRO A 21 -16.68 28.04 9.19
CA PRO A 21 -15.92 28.84 10.13
C PRO A 21 -14.90 27.99 10.92
N THR A 22 -13.70 28.53 11.09
CA THR A 22 -12.65 28.03 11.99
C THR A 22 -12.86 28.59 13.39
N PRO A 23 -12.86 27.77 14.47
CA PRO A 23 -12.79 28.29 15.82
C PRO A 23 -11.34 28.30 16.35
N THR A 24 -10.88 29.50 16.68
CA THR A 24 -9.79 29.78 17.62
C THR A 24 -10.18 29.36 19.03
N SER A 25 -9.33 28.61 19.73
CA SER A 25 -9.42 28.41 21.18
C SER A 25 -8.04 28.14 21.77
N SER A 26 -7.41 29.19 22.28
CA SER A 26 -6.28 29.18 23.19
C SER A 26 -6.75 28.95 24.62
N PHE A 27 -6.25 27.89 25.28
CA PHE A 27 -6.35 27.74 26.74
C PHE A 27 -4.95 27.79 27.34
N GLU A 28 -4.74 28.83 28.15
CA GLU A 28 -3.63 28.96 29.09
C GLU A 28 -3.83 27.94 30.23
N VAL A 29 -2.83 27.10 30.47
CA VAL A 29 -2.75 26.27 31.68
C VAL A 29 -1.87 27.01 32.67
N SER A 30 -2.50 27.63 33.65
CA SER A 30 -1.86 28.05 34.89
C SER A 30 -1.70 26.83 35.80
N SER A 31 -0.46 26.49 36.16
CA SER A 31 -0.15 25.44 37.12
C SER A 31 -0.28 25.97 38.55
N SER A 32 -1.29 25.50 39.28
CA SER A 32 -1.41 25.68 40.73
C SER A 32 -0.55 24.65 41.47
N ALA A 33 0.22 25.11 42.46
CA ALA A 33 1.05 24.26 43.33
C ALA A 33 0.20 23.33 44.22
N PRO A 34 0.62 22.06 44.45
CA PRO A 34 -0.08 21.18 45.39
C PRO A 34 0.38 21.44 46.83
N THR A 35 -0.59 21.76 47.70
CA THR A 35 -0.46 21.80 49.15
C THR A 35 -0.40 20.38 49.72
N GLU A 36 0.78 20.06 50.25
CA GLU A 36 1.09 19.26 51.44
C GLU A 36 -0.06 18.51 52.15
N GLU A 37 -0.19 17.22 51.85
CA GLU A 37 -0.54 16.17 52.84
C GLU A 37 -0.02 14.82 52.32
N GLN A 38 1.30 14.59 52.45
CA GLN A 38 1.93 13.29 52.21
C GLN A 38 1.92 12.48 53.51
N THR A 39 1.01 11.52 53.62
CA THR A 39 1.12 10.43 54.57
C THR A 39 2.24 9.49 54.10
N ASP A 40 3.19 9.17 55.00
CA ASP A 40 4.37 8.33 54.73
C ASP A 40 3.94 6.95 54.16
N PRO A 41 4.42 6.51 52.98
CA PRO A 41 3.94 5.30 52.32
C PRO A 41 4.25 3.97 53.01
N PHE A 42 4.90 3.97 54.19
CA PHE A 42 5.42 2.75 54.82
C PHE A 42 5.12 2.64 56.32
N ASP A 43 3.87 2.88 56.73
CA ASP A 43 3.39 2.43 58.04
C ASP A 43 3.17 0.91 58.03
N CYS A 44 4.15 0.16 58.52
CA CYS A 44 4.09 -1.29 58.66
C CYS A 44 3.29 -1.66 59.92
N CYS A 45 2.02 -2.01 59.78
CA CYS A 45 1.08 -2.31 60.87
C CYS A 45 1.28 -3.68 61.55
N SER A 46 2.50 -4.06 61.94
CA SER A 46 2.73 -5.31 62.70
C SER A 46 3.73 -5.13 63.84
N GLU A 47 3.40 -5.64 65.03
CA GLU A 47 4.26 -5.65 66.23
C GLU A 47 5.58 -6.42 66.05
N THR A 48 5.77 -7.09 64.90
CA THR A 48 7.02 -7.75 64.51
C THR A 48 7.60 -7.11 63.24
N PRO A 49 8.89 -6.69 63.23
CA PRO A 49 9.49 -5.99 62.12
C PRO A 49 9.77 -6.92 60.93
N CYS A 50 9.30 -6.56 59.73
CA CYS A 50 9.58 -7.33 58.52
C CYS A 50 11.05 -7.17 58.07
N LEU A 51 11.59 -8.17 57.36
CA LEU A 51 12.98 -8.19 56.86
C LEU A 51 13.32 -6.94 56.02
N ARG A 52 12.34 -6.33 55.36
CA ARG A 52 12.49 -5.11 54.56
C ARG A 52 12.70 -3.84 55.42
N CYS A 53 12.02 -3.75 56.56
CA CYS A 53 12.24 -2.68 57.55
C CYS A 53 13.56 -2.85 58.30
N VAL A 54 13.98 -4.09 58.58
CA VAL A 54 15.29 -4.40 59.19
C VAL A 54 16.43 -3.98 58.26
N PHE A 55 16.29 -4.22 56.95
CA PHE A 55 17.28 -3.82 55.95
C PHE A 55 17.36 -2.30 55.72
N TYR A 56 16.25 -1.58 55.92
CA TYR A 56 16.21 -0.13 55.75
C TYR A 56 16.77 0.62 56.97
N LYS A 57 16.42 0.20 58.20
CA LYS A 57 16.98 0.78 59.43
C LYS A 57 18.49 0.57 59.56
N SER A 58 19.02 -0.54 59.07
CA SER A 58 20.46 -0.82 59.09
C SER A 58 21.28 0.03 58.10
N ARG A 59 20.65 0.68 57.11
CA ARG A 59 21.32 1.60 56.17
C ARG A 59 21.20 3.07 56.53
N CYS A 60 20.20 3.47 57.33
CA CYS A 60 19.97 4.88 57.68
C CYS A 60 20.72 5.38 58.93
N TRP A 61 21.33 4.51 59.72
CA TRP A 61 22.12 4.90 60.92
C TRP A 61 23.64 4.85 60.70
N GLY A 62 24.08 5.10 59.47
CA GLY A 62 25.50 5.08 59.07
C GLY A 62 26.17 6.44 58.85
N THR A 63 25.53 7.57 59.18
CA THR A 63 26.10 8.91 58.91
C THR A 63 25.97 9.87 60.10
N THR A 64 26.57 9.52 61.24
CA THR A 64 27.20 10.52 62.13
C THR A 64 28.17 9.86 63.10
N GLY A 65 29.45 10.24 63.04
CA GLY A 65 30.37 10.18 64.19
C GLY A 65 31.32 8.98 64.32
N ALA A 66 32.49 9.10 63.69
CA ALA A 66 33.82 8.68 64.16
C ALA A 66 34.00 7.37 64.96
N ALA A 67 34.57 6.34 64.31
CA ALA A 67 35.73 5.63 64.85
C ALA A 67 36.47 4.87 63.75
N ARG A 68 37.76 5.18 63.66
CA ARG A 68 38.85 4.51 62.94
C ARG A 68 38.72 2.98 63.01
N TRP A 69 38.99 2.26 61.92
CA TRP A 69 39.89 1.09 61.85
C TRP A 69 40.08 0.63 60.39
N SER A 70 41.21 -0.04 60.19
CA SER A 70 42.06 -0.06 59.00
C SER A 70 41.56 -0.94 57.83
N ASN A 71 41.82 -0.47 56.60
CA ASN A 71 41.84 -1.29 55.38
C ASN A 71 42.98 -2.32 55.42
N PRO A 72 42.82 -3.44 54.68
CA PRO A 72 43.90 -3.90 53.83
C PRO A 72 43.53 -3.92 52.33
N VAL A 73 44.48 -3.36 51.58
CA VAL A 73 44.64 -3.31 50.12
C VAL A 73 44.78 -4.70 49.52
N VAL A 74 44.07 -5.04 48.41
CA VAL A 74 44.62 -5.83 47.28
C VAL A 74 43.93 -5.52 45.94
N ARG A 75 44.68 -4.80 45.09
CA ARG A 75 44.93 -4.86 43.64
C ARG A 75 43.92 -5.50 42.64
N ARG A 76 43.57 -4.67 41.63
CA ARG A 76 43.24 -5.06 40.23
C ARG A 76 44.39 -5.80 39.54
N PRO A 77 44.08 -6.57 38.50
CA PRO A 77 44.84 -6.50 37.26
C PRO A 77 43.96 -6.31 36.00
N ALA A 78 44.52 -5.57 35.05
CA ALA A 78 44.27 -5.60 33.60
C ALA A 78 45.67 -5.50 32.94
N PRO A 79 45.87 -5.59 31.60
CA PRO A 79 45.06 -6.09 30.47
C PRO A 79 45.88 -7.05 29.56
N THR A 80 45.38 -7.45 28.38
CA THR A 80 46.15 -7.42 27.11
C THR A 80 45.27 -7.72 25.87
N ALA A 81 45.73 -7.21 24.72
CA ALA A 81 45.06 -7.05 23.43
C ALA A 81 45.44 -8.14 22.39
N ALA A 82 44.74 -8.20 21.24
CA ALA A 82 45.33 -8.18 19.88
C ALA A 82 44.34 -8.45 18.71
N ARG A 83 44.51 -7.67 17.62
CA ARG A 83 44.59 -8.00 16.16
C ARG A 83 43.40 -8.68 15.44
N SER A 84 42.77 -8.06 14.42
CA SER A 84 43.17 -7.74 13.02
C SER A 84 42.95 -8.88 12.02
N GLY A 85 42.17 -8.65 10.96
CA GLY A 85 42.22 -9.43 9.71
C GLY A 85 40.97 -9.33 8.81
N SER A 86 41.14 -8.74 7.62
CA SER A 86 40.31 -8.93 6.40
C SER A 86 41.19 -9.57 5.31
N PRO A 87 40.62 -10.34 4.35
CA PRO A 87 40.52 -9.90 2.93
C PRO A 87 39.22 -10.39 2.21
N SER A 88 38.64 -9.69 1.22
CA SER A 88 38.85 -9.72 -0.27
C SER A 88 38.87 -11.13 -0.88
N SER A 89 38.13 -11.54 -1.94
CA SER A 89 37.94 -10.93 -3.28
C SER A 89 36.87 -11.66 -4.14
N ASP A 90 36.50 -11.02 -5.25
CA ASP A 90 35.56 -11.31 -6.36
C ASP A 90 35.55 -12.70 -7.04
N SER A 91 34.43 -13.04 -7.73
CA SER A 91 34.42 -13.45 -9.15
C SER A 91 33.00 -13.65 -9.73
N MET A 92 32.77 -13.10 -10.93
CA MET A 92 31.54 -13.13 -11.73
C MET A 92 31.41 -14.34 -12.70
N ALA A 93 30.16 -14.77 -12.90
CA ALA A 93 29.47 -15.14 -14.17
C ALA A 93 29.84 -16.43 -14.97
N ARG A 94 28.85 -17.31 -15.23
CA ARG A 94 27.99 -17.38 -16.45
C ARG A 94 27.31 -18.77 -16.64
N ARG A 95 25.99 -18.70 -16.97
CA ARG A 95 25.16 -19.46 -17.94
C ARG A 95 25.13 -21.02 -18.04
N ALA A 96 23.87 -21.49 -18.03
CA ALA A 96 23.16 -22.39 -18.99
C ALA A 96 23.08 -23.91 -18.75
N GLY A 97 21.86 -24.44 -18.96
CA GLY A 97 21.48 -25.86 -19.09
C GLY A 97 20.39 -26.25 -18.07
N SER A 98 19.08 -26.16 -18.37
CA SER A 98 18.26 -27.12 -19.16
C SER A 98 18.41 -28.57 -18.70
N GLY A 99 17.36 -29.11 -18.06
CA GLY A 99 17.30 -30.48 -17.55
C GLY A 99 15.94 -30.81 -16.94
N ASP A 100 14.89 -30.62 -17.74
CA ASP A 100 13.54 -31.11 -17.51
C ASP A 100 13.50 -32.62 -17.81
N ARG A 101 13.10 -33.46 -16.85
CA ARG A 101 12.52 -34.82 -17.06
C ARG A 101 12.34 -35.60 -15.74
N GLY A 102 11.10 -35.98 -15.50
CA GLY A 102 10.76 -37.36 -15.15
C GLY A 102 10.39 -37.63 -13.69
N ASP A 103 9.17 -37.26 -13.31
CA ASP A 103 8.50 -37.79 -12.13
C ASP A 103 7.18 -38.44 -12.56
N SER A 104 7.06 -39.77 -12.40
CA SER A 104 5.78 -40.49 -12.32
C SER A 104 5.99 -42.00 -12.11
N GLY A 105 5.49 -42.48 -10.97
CA GLY A 105 4.82 -43.78 -10.90
C GLY A 105 5.56 -44.87 -10.13
N ASN A 106 5.50 -44.83 -8.79
CA ASN A 106 5.60 -46.05 -8.00
C ASN A 106 4.31 -46.26 -7.20
N GLY A 107 3.53 -47.25 -7.62
CA GLY A 107 2.33 -47.73 -6.94
C GLY A 107 2.72 -48.66 -5.79
N GLY A 108 2.39 -48.26 -4.57
CA GLY A 108 2.53 -49.08 -3.37
C GLY A 108 1.19 -49.23 -2.67
N ASN A 109 0.47 -50.31 -2.97
CA ASN A 109 -0.64 -50.79 -2.17
C ASN A 109 -0.13 -51.29 -0.81
N ARG A 110 -0.55 -50.67 0.30
CA ARG A 110 -0.73 -51.36 1.59
C ARG A 110 -1.94 -50.79 2.33
N SER A 111 -2.98 -51.61 2.41
CA SER A 111 -4.04 -51.49 3.41
C SER A 111 -3.49 -51.95 4.76
N SER A 112 -3.70 -51.15 5.82
CA SER A 112 -4.06 -51.66 7.16
C SER A 112 -4.28 -50.52 8.16
N SER A 113 -5.50 -50.55 8.73
CA SER A 113 -5.85 -50.27 10.13
C SER A 113 -5.46 -48.91 10.75
N GLY A 114 -6.50 -48.09 10.93
CA GLY A 114 -6.90 -47.55 12.24
C GLY A 114 -5.93 -46.62 12.96
N GLN A 115 -6.25 -45.32 12.94
CA GLN A 115 -6.11 -44.43 14.11
C GLN A 115 -6.79 -43.09 13.80
N TYR A 116 -7.99 -42.88 14.34
CA TYR A 116 -8.61 -41.57 14.48
C TYR A 116 -7.91 -40.82 15.64
N GLY A 117 -6.66 -40.42 15.42
CA GLY A 117 -5.94 -39.52 16.31
C GLY A 117 -5.97 -38.10 15.73
N ARG A 118 -7.08 -37.37 15.85
CA ARG A 118 -7.02 -35.91 15.70
C ARG A 118 -6.21 -35.39 16.87
N ALA A 119 -4.94 -35.07 16.62
CA ALA A 119 -4.13 -34.31 17.54
C ALA A 119 -4.83 -32.96 17.77
N ALA A 120 -5.39 -32.77 18.96
CA ALA A 120 -5.80 -31.46 19.43
C ALA A 120 -4.59 -30.51 19.36
N PRO A 121 -4.78 -29.24 18.95
CA PRO A 121 -3.68 -28.29 18.96
C PRO A 121 -3.15 -28.19 20.40
N ARG A 122 -1.87 -28.51 20.55
CA ARG A 122 -1.13 -28.36 21.79
C ARG A 122 -1.18 -26.89 22.19
N SER A 123 -2.03 -26.58 23.16
CA SER A 123 -2.04 -25.31 23.89
C SER A 123 -0.65 -25.07 24.48
N SER A 124 0.13 -24.22 23.83
CA SER A 124 1.45 -23.80 24.26
C SER A 124 1.36 -22.90 25.50
N GLY A 125 1.43 -23.54 26.67
CA GLY A 125 2.40 -23.16 27.71
C GLY A 125 2.26 -21.82 28.45
N SER A 126 1.12 -21.14 28.45
CA SER A 126 0.74 -20.22 29.54
C SER A 126 -0.40 -20.88 30.30
N SER A 127 -0.17 -21.31 31.55
CA SER A 127 -1.20 -21.89 32.41
C SER A 127 -2.29 -20.87 32.82
N VAL A 128 -2.09 -19.59 32.48
CA VAL A 128 -3.02 -18.51 32.76
C VAL A 128 -3.83 -18.17 31.49
N PRO A 129 -5.17 -18.21 31.55
CA PRO A 129 -6.05 -17.78 30.47
C PRO A 129 -5.85 -16.31 30.09
N ASN A 130 -6.19 -15.92 28.85
CA ASN A 130 -6.27 -14.51 28.50
C ASN A 130 -7.53 -13.90 29.11
N GLY A 131 -7.35 -13.09 30.14
CA GLY A 131 -8.42 -12.37 30.81
C GLY A 131 -8.49 -10.91 30.40
N ILE A 132 -9.69 -10.36 30.39
CA ILE A 132 -9.95 -8.92 30.33
C ILE A 132 -10.43 -8.49 31.72
N GLU A 133 -9.98 -7.33 32.19
CA GLU A 133 -10.38 -6.76 33.47
C GLU A 133 -11.87 -6.42 33.48
N ASP A 134 -12.56 -6.87 34.53
CA ASP A 134 -13.99 -6.60 34.69
C ASP A 134 -14.20 -5.21 35.30
N SER A 135 -14.21 -4.20 34.43
CA SER A 135 -14.40 -2.79 34.81
C SER A 135 -15.79 -2.47 35.42
N HIS A 136 -16.77 -3.37 35.26
CA HIS A 136 -18.14 -3.17 35.77
C HIS A 136 -18.32 -3.67 37.22
N TRP A 137 -17.33 -4.39 37.76
CA TRP A 137 -17.24 -4.70 39.18
C TRP A 137 -16.75 -3.47 39.95
N GLY A 138 -17.65 -2.51 40.12
CA GLY A 138 -17.46 -1.37 41.00
C GLY A 138 -17.31 -1.81 42.46
N GLY A 139 -16.10 -1.72 42.98
CA GLY A 139 -15.82 -1.80 44.42
C GLY A 139 -15.50 -3.21 44.89
N VAL A 140 -14.26 -3.35 45.38
CA VAL A 140 -13.81 -4.30 46.41
C VAL A 140 -14.73 -5.51 46.57
N VAL A 141 -14.40 -6.61 45.89
CA VAL A 141 -14.76 -7.93 46.45
C VAL A 141 -14.26 -7.89 47.88
N HIS A 142 -15.18 -7.93 48.86
CA HIS A 142 -14.86 -7.90 50.29
C HIS A 142 -13.61 -8.75 50.52
N GLU A 143 -12.52 -8.05 50.87
CA GLU A 143 -11.14 -8.54 51.00
C GLU A 143 -10.97 -10.01 50.62
N PRO A 144 -10.54 -10.36 49.39
CA PRO A 144 -10.09 -11.70 49.17
C PRO A 144 -8.93 -11.92 50.15
N LEU A 145 -9.16 -12.75 51.17
CA LEU A 145 -8.12 -13.24 52.11
C LEU A 145 -6.95 -13.92 51.36
N VAL A 146 -7.07 -14.06 50.05
CA VAL A 146 -6.13 -14.69 49.15
C VAL A 146 -5.27 -13.63 48.48
N LEU A 147 -3.98 -13.63 48.83
CA LEU A 147 -2.95 -12.89 48.11
C LEU A 147 -2.32 -13.80 47.05
N CYS A 148 -1.94 -13.21 45.92
CA CYS A 148 -1.09 -13.93 44.95
C CYS A 148 0.32 -14.15 45.54
N ARG A 149 1.19 -14.90 44.83
CA ARG A 149 2.57 -15.18 45.28
C ARG A 149 3.47 -13.93 45.42
N HIS A 150 3.02 -12.78 44.91
CA HIS A 150 3.69 -11.48 45.09
C HIS A 150 3.17 -10.71 46.31
N CYS A 151 2.33 -11.33 47.14
CA CYS A 151 1.65 -10.70 48.26
C CYS A 151 0.80 -9.49 47.86
N LYS A 152 0.25 -9.50 46.64
CA LYS A 152 -0.67 -8.49 46.11
C LYS A 152 -2.08 -9.06 45.99
N HIS A 153 -3.08 -8.21 46.18
CA HIS A 153 -4.48 -8.55 45.94
C HIS A 153 -4.70 -8.89 44.46
N PRO A 154 -5.36 -10.01 44.14
CA PRO A 154 -5.63 -10.39 42.77
C PRO A 154 -6.73 -9.52 42.14
N TYR A 155 -6.73 -9.43 40.81
CA TYR A 155 -7.77 -8.77 40.03
C TYR A 155 -8.83 -9.75 39.57
N SER A 156 -10.08 -9.27 39.52
CA SER A 156 -11.18 -9.99 38.86
C SER A 156 -11.06 -9.83 37.36
N LEU A 157 -10.91 -10.95 36.67
CA LEU A 157 -10.76 -11.05 35.23
C LEU A 157 -11.84 -12.00 34.68
N TYR A 158 -12.28 -11.80 33.45
CA TYR A 158 -13.07 -12.79 32.72
C TYR A 158 -12.33 -13.25 31.47
N THR A 159 -12.45 -14.53 31.13
CA THR A 159 -11.77 -15.06 29.94
C THR A 159 -12.51 -14.71 28.66
N TRP A 160 -11.76 -14.30 27.64
CA TRP A 160 -12.32 -13.95 26.32
C TRP A 160 -12.10 -15.03 25.25
N ASP A 161 -11.46 -16.15 25.60
CA ASP A 161 -11.14 -17.21 24.66
C ASP A 161 -11.36 -18.63 25.22
N GLY A 162 -11.49 -19.58 24.29
CA GLY A 162 -11.51 -21.02 24.57
C GLY A 162 -12.72 -21.50 25.37
N LYS A 163 -12.56 -22.67 26.01
CA LYS A 163 -13.64 -23.38 26.71
C LYS A 163 -14.19 -22.68 27.96
N HIS A 164 -13.50 -21.63 28.42
CA HIS A 164 -13.87 -20.89 29.62
C HIS A 164 -14.54 -19.56 29.32
N TYR A 165 -14.76 -19.20 28.04
CA TYR A 165 -15.36 -17.94 27.60
C TYR A 165 -16.43 -17.39 28.57
N GLY A 166 -16.23 -16.15 29.01
CA GLY A 166 -17.11 -15.44 29.94
C GLY A 166 -16.98 -15.83 31.41
N ARG A 167 -16.22 -16.88 31.78
CA ARG A 167 -16.00 -17.24 33.19
C ARG A 167 -15.02 -16.29 33.86
N ARG A 168 -15.32 -15.98 35.12
CA ARG A 168 -14.52 -15.10 35.97
C ARG A 168 -13.51 -15.86 36.81
N TYR A 169 -12.35 -15.23 36.98
CA TYR A 169 -11.27 -15.72 37.83
C TYR A 169 -10.51 -14.57 38.46
N LEU A 170 -9.91 -14.84 39.62
CA LEU A 170 -8.95 -13.98 40.27
C LEU A 170 -7.56 -14.26 39.70
N GLY A 171 -6.91 -13.25 39.14
CA GLY A 171 -5.58 -13.33 38.55
C GLY A 171 -4.55 -12.44 39.24
N CYS A 172 -3.26 -12.72 39.03
CA CYS A 172 -2.19 -11.82 39.46
C CYS A 172 -2.38 -10.42 38.82
N PRO A 173 -2.24 -9.31 39.57
CA PRO A 173 -2.45 -7.96 39.05
C PRO A 173 -1.29 -7.43 38.19
N LEU A 174 -0.20 -8.20 38.03
CA LEU A 174 0.91 -7.81 37.18
C LEU A 174 0.53 -8.01 35.71
N LYS A 175 0.59 -6.93 34.92
CA LYS A 175 0.19 -6.92 33.50
C LYS A 175 1.12 -7.76 32.62
N ASP A 176 2.40 -7.78 32.96
CA ASP A 176 3.39 -8.53 32.19
C ASP A 176 3.27 -10.02 32.47
N LYS A 177 2.91 -10.79 31.44
CA LYS A 177 2.72 -12.25 31.54
C LYS A 177 3.97 -12.96 32.08
N SER A 178 5.16 -12.47 31.74
CA SER A 178 6.45 -12.99 32.22
C SER A 178 6.72 -12.72 33.70
N GLU A 179 6.13 -11.66 34.26
CA GLU A 179 6.26 -11.29 35.67
C GLU A 179 5.09 -11.80 36.51
N SER A 180 3.99 -12.21 35.88
CA SER A 180 2.84 -12.78 36.57
C SER A 180 3.20 -14.11 37.26
N CYS A 181 2.76 -14.31 38.49
CA CYS A 181 3.11 -15.53 39.24
C CYS A 181 2.25 -16.75 38.89
N GLY A 182 1.44 -16.66 37.83
CA GLY A 182 0.53 -17.72 37.42
C GLY A 182 -0.66 -17.95 38.36
N PHE A 183 -0.91 -17.05 39.31
CA PHE A 183 -2.05 -17.17 40.23
C PHE A 183 -3.37 -17.08 39.45
N VAL A 184 -4.20 -18.11 39.57
CA VAL A 184 -5.53 -18.22 38.98
C VAL A 184 -6.45 -18.91 39.98
N GLN A 185 -7.57 -18.27 40.33
CA GLN A 185 -8.63 -18.89 41.11
C GLN A 185 -9.98 -18.60 40.44
N TRP A 186 -10.67 -19.64 39.99
CA TRP A 186 -11.97 -19.50 39.35
C TRP A 186 -13.04 -19.08 40.36
N LEU A 187 -13.84 -18.07 40.01
CA LEU A 187 -14.98 -17.62 40.80
C LEU A 187 -16.27 -18.34 40.41
N ASP A 188 -16.42 -18.62 39.11
CA ASP A 188 -17.60 -19.30 38.57
C ASP A 188 -17.36 -20.82 38.47
N GLU A 189 -18.43 -21.61 38.53
CA GLU A 189 -18.38 -23.04 38.23
C GLU A 189 -17.96 -23.30 36.77
N GLU A 190 -17.42 -24.49 36.50
CA GLU A 190 -17.08 -24.86 35.13
C GLU A 190 -18.35 -25.08 34.32
N TRP A 191 -18.36 -24.56 33.09
CA TRP A 191 -19.48 -24.78 32.18
C TRP A 191 -19.72 -26.28 31.99
N PRO A 192 -20.99 -26.74 31.97
CA PRO A 192 -21.31 -28.11 31.57
C PRO A 192 -20.69 -28.42 30.20
N GLN A 193 -20.27 -29.67 29.98
CA GLN A 193 -19.55 -30.06 28.78
C GLN A 193 -20.28 -29.64 27.48
N ARG A 194 -21.60 -29.82 27.42
CA ARG A 194 -22.43 -29.40 26.28
C ARG A 194 -22.31 -27.89 26.00
N ALA A 195 -22.24 -27.05 27.04
CA ALA A 195 -22.08 -25.61 26.86
C ALA A 195 -20.68 -25.27 26.35
N GLN A 196 -19.63 -25.94 26.83
CA GLN A 196 -18.26 -25.75 26.32
C GLN A 196 -18.15 -26.09 24.83
N GLU A 197 -18.76 -27.19 24.40
CA GLU A 197 -18.77 -27.62 22.99
C GLU A 197 -19.48 -26.58 22.10
N VAL A 198 -20.61 -26.04 22.55
CA VAL A 198 -21.34 -24.98 21.82
C VAL A 198 -20.52 -23.69 21.75
N ILE A 199 -19.92 -23.26 22.88
CA ILE A 199 -19.08 -22.05 22.94
C ILE A 199 -17.90 -22.17 21.96
N LEU A 200 -17.20 -23.31 21.96
CA LEU A 200 -16.08 -23.54 21.04
C LEU A 200 -16.53 -23.53 19.57
N THR A 201 -17.66 -24.15 19.27
CA THR A 201 -18.21 -24.16 17.91
C THR A 201 -18.58 -22.75 17.43
N LEU A 202 -19.21 -21.96 18.30
CA LEU A 202 -19.53 -20.55 18.00
C LEU A 202 -18.26 -19.73 17.78
N TRP A 203 -17.23 -19.94 18.60
CA TRP A 203 -15.94 -19.27 18.44
C TRP A 203 -15.28 -19.60 17.09
N ASP A 204 -15.30 -20.88 16.70
CA ASP A 204 -14.78 -21.32 15.40
C ASP A 204 -15.55 -20.67 14.24
N MET A 205 -16.88 -20.55 14.35
CA MET A 205 -17.70 -19.86 13.35
C MET A 205 -17.37 -18.37 13.24
N VAL A 206 -17.14 -17.70 14.37
CA VAL A 206 -16.74 -16.28 14.39
C VAL A 206 -15.37 -16.13 13.74
N ASN A 207 -14.38 -16.95 14.09
CA ASN A 207 -13.05 -16.91 13.49
C ASN A 207 -13.10 -17.15 11.98
N GLN A 208 -13.86 -18.14 11.51
CA GLN A 208 -14.06 -18.37 10.08
C GLN A 208 -14.72 -17.19 9.38
N THR A 209 -15.61 -16.46 10.07
CA THR A 209 -16.27 -15.27 9.51
C THR A 209 -15.30 -14.10 9.39
N ILE A 210 -14.48 -13.87 10.42
CA ILE A 210 -13.41 -12.87 10.41
C ILE A 210 -12.43 -13.17 9.28
N GLU A 211 -11.93 -14.41 9.18
CA GLU A 211 -11.00 -14.81 8.12
C GLU A 211 -11.60 -14.64 6.72
N LYS A 212 -12.89 -14.93 6.54
CA LYS A 212 -13.58 -14.70 5.26
C LYS A 212 -13.71 -13.21 4.95
N ALA A 213 -14.05 -12.38 5.94
CA ALA A 213 -14.13 -10.94 5.76
C ALA A 213 -12.77 -10.34 5.38
N ASP A 214 -11.70 -10.78 6.04
CA ASP A 214 -10.33 -10.35 5.74
C ASP A 214 -9.93 -10.76 4.32
N LYS A 215 -10.18 -12.01 3.92
CA LYS A 215 -9.93 -12.48 2.54
C LYS A 215 -10.71 -11.65 1.52
N ASN A 216 -12.00 -11.43 1.76
CA ASN A 216 -12.85 -10.62 0.88
C ASN A 216 -12.35 -9.17 0.76
N MET A 217 -11.85 -8.58 1.85
CA MET A 217 -11.29 -7.24 1.85
C MET A 217 -10.00 -7.18 1.02
N VAL A 218 -9.12 -8.17 1.17
CA VAL A 218 -7.89 -8.30 0.36
C VAL A 218 -8.24 -8.46 -1.12
N ASP A 219 -9.22 -9.30 -1.45
CA ASP A 219 -9.67 -9.51 -2.83
C ASP A 219 -10.25 -8.23 -3.44
N MET A 220 -11.10 -7.49 -2.71
CA MET A 220 -11.60 -6.19 -3.18
C MET A 220 -10.47 -5.17 -3.39
N MET A 221 -9.46 -5.16 -2.53
CA MET A 221 -8.30 -4.28 -2.71
C MET A 221 -7.50 -4.66 -3.95
N ALA A 222 -7.30 -5.95 -4.21
CA ALA A 222 -6.61 -6.44 -5.40
C ALA A 222 -7.37 -6.10 -6.68
N GLU A 223 -8.69 -6.29 -6.71
CA GLU A 223 -9.53 -5.91 -7.85
C GLU A 223 -9.49 -4.40 -8.10
N THR A 224 -9.55 -3.59 -7.04
CA THR A 224 -9.46 -2.14 -7.14
C THR A 224 -8.11 -1.70 -7.72
N ALA A 225 -7.01 -2.35 -7.30
CA ALA A 225 -5.68 -2.07 -7.83
C ALA A 225 -5.59 -2.42 -9.33
N GLN A 226 -6.09 -3.58 -9.74
CA GLN A 226 -6.14 -3.97 -11.17
C GLN A 226 -6.98 -3.00 -12.01
N LYS A 227 -8.12 -2.53 -11.47
CA LYS A 227 -8.95 -1.55 -12.15
C LYS A 227 -8.25 -0.21 -12.33
N ASN A 228 -7.49 0.23 -11.34
CA ASN A 228 -6.70 1.46 -11.44
C ASN A 228 -5.59 1.31 -12.49
N GLU A 229 -4.86 0.20 -12.49
CA GLU A 229 -3.83 -0.08 -13.51
C GLU A 229 -4.42 -0.12 -14.93
N ALA A 230 -5.57 -0.77 -15.12
CA ALA A 230 -6.26 -0.80 -16.41
C ALA A 230 -6.74 0.61 -16.84
N LYS A 231 -7.15 1.45 -15.88
CA LYS A 231 -7.52 2.84 -16.15
C LYS A 231 -6.31 3.67 -16.58
N ASP A 232 -5.17 3.51 -15.92
CA ASP A 232 -3.94 4.20 -16.27
C ASP A 232 -3.47 3.79 -17.68
N GLN A 233 -3.56 2.50 -18.02
CA GLN A 233 -3.29 2.02 -19.39
C GLN A 233 -4.24 2.61 -20.44
N LEU A 234 -5.53 2.76 -20.10
CA LEU A 234 -6.50 3.39 -20.99
C LEU A 234 -6.16 4.87 -21.23
N GLU A 235 -5.76 5.60 -20.19
CA GLU A 235 -5.35 7.00 -20.30
C GLU A 235 -4.11 7.16 -21.19
N VAL A 236 -3.13 6.25 -21.08
CA VAL A 236 -1.96 6.24 -21.98
C VAL A 236 -2.36 6.01 -23.43
N LEU A 237 -3.21 5.01 -23.70
CA LEU A 237 -3.67 4.71 -25.06
C LEU A 237 -4.50 5.86 -25.65
N GLU A 238 -5.29 6.54 -24.82
CA GLU A 238 -6.03 7.73 -25.23
C GLU A 238 -5.08 8.88 -25.61
N GLY A 239 -4.03 9.11 -24.81
CA GLY A 239 -2.99 10.08 -25.14
C GLY A 239 -2.22 9.76 -26.43
N GLU A 240 -1.90 8.50 -26.68
CA GLU A 240 -1.28 8.06 -27.94
C GLU A 240 -2.21 8.30 -29.13
N LYS A 241 -3.50 7.97 -28.98
CA LYS A 241 -4.51 8.22 -30.02
C LYS A 241 -4.62 9.70 -30.37
N GLU A 242 -4.69 10.57 -29.37
CA GLU A 242 -4.68 12.03 -29.58
C GLU A 242 -3.37 12.51 -30.24
N GLY A 243 -2.23 11.88 -29.90
CA GLY A 243 -0.95 12.10 -30.57
C GLY A 243 -1.01 11.79 -32.07
N TRP A 244 -1.49 10.60 -32.42
CA TRP A 244 -1.68 10.17 -33.81
C TRP A 244 -2.65 11.06 -34.57
N GLU A 245 -3.74 11.51 -33.94
CA GLU A 245 -4.71 12.41 -34.56
C GLU A 245 -4.10 13.77 -34.90
N ARG A 246 -3.23 14.31 -34.02
CA ARG A 246 -2.49 15.55 -34.31
C ARG A 246 -1.47 15.36 -35.44
N GLU A 247 -0.70 14.27 -35.42
CA GLU A 247 0.27 13.99 -36.48
C GLU A 247 -0.42 13.81 -37.84
N LYS A 248 -1.57 13.13 -37.86
CA LYS A 248 -2.39 12.99 -39.06
C LYS A 248 -2.83 14.35 -39.62
N GLN A 249 -3.27 15.28 -38.77
CA GLN A 249 -3.64 16.63 -39.21
C GLN A 249 -2.46 17.40 -39.80
N GLU A 250 -1.27 17.27 -39.21
CA GLU A 250 -0.05 17.89 -39.76
C GLU A 250 0.30 17.32 -41.14
N LEU A 251 0.23 15.99 -41.31
CA LEU A 251 0.47 15.36 -42.61
C LEU A 251 -0.56 15.76 -43.66
N ASP A 252 -1.83 15.90 -43.28
CA ASP A 252 -2.87 16.39 -44.19
C ASP A 252 -2.59 17.84 -44.61
N TRP A 253 -2.15 18.71 -43.69
CA TRP A 253 -1.73 20.07 -44.00
C TRP A 253 -0.49 20.12 -44.91
N GLU A 254 0.53 19.32 -44.63
CA GLU A 254 1.73 19.23 -45.48
C GLU A 254 1.40 18.72 -46.87
N LYS A 255 0.49 17.74 -46.97
CA LYS A 255 -0.02 17.22 -48.25
C LYS A 255 -0.74 18.31 -49.04
N GLU A 256 -1.58 19.12 -48.40
CA GLU A 256 -2.23 20.26 -49.06
C GLU A 256 -1.21 21.30 -49.54
N ARG A 257 -0.22 21.63 -48.71
CA ARG A 257 0.88 22.53 -49.07
C ARG A 257 1.66 22.04 -50.28
N LEU A 258 1.99 20.75 -50.32
CA LEU A 258 2.68 20.13 -51.46
C LEU A 258 1.79 20.10 -52.70
N ASN A 259 0.50 19.81 -52.55
CA ASN A 259 -0.47 19.83 -53.65
C ASN A 259 -0.57 21.22 -54.29
N LEU A 260 -0.64 22.28 -53.47
CA LEU A 260 -0.62 23.67 -53.94
C LEU A 260 0.67 24.00 -54.71
N ARG A 261 1.83 23.64 -54.16
CA ARG A 261 3.12 23.83 -54.84
C ARG A 261 3.19 23.10 -56.17
N TRP A 262 2.67 21.87 -56.20
CA TRP A 262 2.63 21.06 -57.41
C TRP A 262 1.71 21.69 -58.47
N ARG A 263 0.53 22.19 -58.09
CA ARG A 263 -0.38 22.91 -59.00
C ARG A 263 0.22 24.19 -59.56
N PHE A 264 0.93 24.95 -58.73
CA PHE A 264 1.63 26.15 -59.19
C PHE A 264 2.71 25.80 -60.23
N SER A 265 3.52 24.78 -59.94
CA SER A 265 4.52 24.28 -60.88
C SER A 265 3.89 23.83 -62.21
N GLN A 266 2.79 23.06 -62.15
CA GLN A 266 2.05 22.61 -63.33
C GLN A 266 1.49 23.79 -64.15
N SER A 267 0.95 24.81 -63.48
CA SER A 267 0.46 26.04 -64.12
C SER A 267 1.61 26.80 -64.81
N CYS A 268 2.78 26.89 -64.19
CA CYS A 268 3.96 27.50 -64.80
C CYS A 268 4.44 26.71 -66.02
N CYS A 269 4.51 25.38 -65.93
CA CYS A 269 4.91 24.54 -67.06
C CYS A 269 3.94 24.66 -68.24
N THR A 270 2.64 24.66 -67.99
CA THR A 270 1.62 24.81 -69.04
C THR A 270 1.65 26.22 -69.66
N SER A 271 1.78 27.27 -68.86
CA SER A 271 1.95 28.65 -69.36
C SER A 271 3.24 28.83 -70.16
N PHE A 272 4.33 28.19 -69.75
CA PHE A 272 5.58 28.25 -70.52
C PHE A 272 5.45 27.47 -71.84
N GLN A 273 4.80 26.31 -71.80
CA GLN A 273 4.55 25.50 -72.99
C GLN A 273 3.65 26.24 -74.00
N THR A 274 2.68 27.02 -73.55
CA THR A 274 1.85 27.84 -74.46
C THR A 274 2.65 28.98 -75.09
N ILE A 275 3.46 29.72 -74.31
CA ILE A 275 4.33 30.79 -74.85
C ILE A 275 5.30 30.23 -75.90
N MET A 276 5.95 29.11 -75.59
CA MET A 276 6.86 28.46 -76.55
C MET A 276 6.14 27.98 -77.81
N ARG A 277 4.87 27.54 -77.68
CA ARG A 277 4.05 27.13 -78.82
C ARG A 277 3.65 28.32 -79.68
N THR A 278 3.22 29.44 -79.10
CA THR A 278 2.84 30.64 -79.85
C THR A 278 4.04 31.23 -80.58
N GLU A 279 5.20 31.33 -79.92
CA GLU A 279 6.46 31.77 -80.55
C GLU A 279 6.85 30.90 -81.75
N LEU A 280 6.67 29.58 -81.63
CA LEU A 280 6.97 28.64 -82.72
C LEU A 280 5.95 28.74 -83.86
N GLU A 281 4.68 28.97 -83.54
CA GLU A 281 3.63 29.22 -84.54
C GLU A 281 3.83 30.56 -85.26
N ASP A 282 4.23 31.61 -84.54
CA ASP A 282 4.53 32.93 -85.11
C ASP A 282 5.74 32.87 -86.04
N LYS A 283 6.79 32.14 -85.64
CA LYS A 283 7.92 31.82 -86.53
C LYS A 283 7.45 31.06 -87.77
N LYS A 284 6.61 30.03 -87.62
CA LYS A 284 6.04 29.29 -88.76
C LYS A 284 5.24 30.19 -89.69
N ARG A 285 4.37 31.05 -89.17
CA ARG A 285 3.59 32.03 -89.95
C ARG A 285 4.52 32.98 -90.70
N THR A 286 5.56 33.48 -90.03
CA THR A 286 6.57 34.35 -90.65
C THR A 286 7.28 33.63 -91.82
N TRP A 287 7.72 32.38 -91.62
CA TRP A 287 8.31 31.56 -92.69
C TRP A 287 7.34 31.33 -93.85
N ILE A 288 6.06 31.05 -93.59
CA ILE A 288 5.03 30.89 -94.63
C ILE A 288 4.91 32.18 -95.47
N VAL A 289 4.83 33.35 -94.83
CA VAL A 289 4.75 34.65 -95.53
C VAL A 289 6.00 34.89 -96.39
N VAL A 290 7.19 34.62 -95.85
CA VAL A 290 8.46 34.77 -96.59
C VAL A 290 8.49 33.87 -97.83
N VAL A 291 8.09 32.60 -97.69
CA VAL A 291 8.03 31.65 -98.82
C VAL A 291 6.99 32.10 -99.86
N CYS A 292 5.83 32.60 -99.46
CA CYS A 292 4.82 33.14 -100.38
C CYS A 292 5.34 34.37 -101.15
N LEU A 293 6.02 35.31 -100.50
CA LEU A 293 6.59 36.48 -101.16
C LEU A 293 7.66 36.11 -102.19
N ILE A 294 8.55 35.15 -101.86
CA ILE A 294 9.53 34.62 -102.81
C ILE A 294 8.82 33.99 -104.01
N GLY A 295 7.76 33.20 -103.78
CA GLY A 295 6.95 32.62 -104.83
C GLY A 295 6.35 33.67 -105.78
N LEU A 296 5.80 34.76 -105.24
CA LEU A 296 5.25 35.87 -106.03
C LEU A 296 6.33 36.61 -106.85
N LEU A 297 7.53 36.79 -106.30
CA LEU A 297 8.63 37.41 -107.04
C LEU A 297 9.07 36.53 -108.22
N VAL A 298 9.17 35.22 -108.02
CA VAL A 298 9.53 34.27 -109.08
C VAL A 298 8.47 34.26 -110.19
N THR A 299 7.18 34.23 -109.85
CA THR A 299 6.11 34.26 -110.87
C THR A 299 6.12 35.57 -111.67
N MET A 300 6.34 36.72 -111.02
CA MET A 300 6.48 38.00 -111.70
C MET A 300 7.68 38.02 -112.66
N LEU A 301 8.84 37.50 -112.24
CA LEU A 301 10.01 37.38 -113.11
C LEU A 301 9.73 36.48 -114.33
N PHE A 302 9.05 35.34 -114.14
CA PHE A 302 8.64 34.48 -115.24
C PHE A 302 7.71 35.19 -116.23
N ILE A 303 6.73 35.96 -115.74
CA ILE A 303 5.82 36.76 -116.58
C ILE A 303 6.62 37.79 -117.39
N VAL A 304 7.58 38.49 -116.78
CA VAL A 304 8.45 39.46 -117.47
C VAL A 304 9.30 38.78 -118.54
N VAL A 305 9.95 37.65 -118.22
CA VAL A 305 10.77 36.88 -119.16
C VAL A 305 9.93 36.35 -120.33
N LEU A 306 8.71 35.86 -120.07
CA LEU A 306 7.78 35.44 -121.13
C LEU A 306 7.30 36.61 -121.99
N LYS A 307 7.23 37.83 -121.44
CA LYS A 307 6.86 39.04 -122.21
C LYS A 307 8.03 39.58 -123.06
N MET A 308 9.28 39.27 -122.68
CA MET A 308 10.49 39.71 -123.41
C MET A 308 10.94 38.72 -124.50
N LYS A 309 10.17 37.66 -124.75
CA LYS A 309 10.47 36.61 -125.72
C LYS A 309 9.37 36.52 -126.76
#